data_AF-A0A4R9JIR7-F1
#
_entry.id   AF-A0A4R9JIR7-F1
#
_cell.length_a   1.000
_cell.length_b   1.000
_cell.length_c   1.000
_cell.angle_alpha   90.00
_cell.angle_beta   90.00
_cell.angle_gamma   90.00
#
_symmetry.space_group_name_H-M   'P 1'
#
loop_
_entity.id
_entity.type
_entity.pdbx_description
1 polymer ?
#
loop_
_entity_poly.entity_id
_entity_poly.type
_entity_poly.pdbx_seq_one_letter_code
_entity_poly.pdbx_strand_id
1 'polypeptide(L)'
;MKSTLKLKTIDDIERELSIIIACEKKQKADVSLTQVYDFLAESIELSIQRIGSTNKRNTINKLLGKYKFAKLISKGNYTKANQIPGFPPKDLGDSDSALLRLKTSLTAFKLHSGPFAEHPVFGDLDKKQWERIHGILGAFLFGYIQLFGDEKLRFAKEREQKKEKAFADKKHHHHPQKKKDDRGDTKPNGHNNRKWKNKKKTHHKGNKNQGGGPR
;
A
#
# COMPACT_ATOMS: atom_id res chain seq x y z
N MET A 1 -3.85 17.48 -8.26
CA MET A 1 -3.41 16.13 -8.66
C MET A 1 -4.24 15.11 -7.88
N LYS A 2 -5.02 14.23 -8.53
CA LYS A 2 -5.71 13.15 -7.82
C LYS A 2 -4.66 12.19 -7.27
N SER A 3 -4.52 12.13 -5.95
CA SER A 3 -3.63 11.19 -5.27
C SER A 3 -3.98 9.78 -5.74
N THR A 4 -3.04 9.12 -6.41
CA THR A 4 -3.20 7.72 -6.82
C THR A 4 -2.98 6.87 -5.58
N LEU A 5 -4.00 6.09 -5.18
CA LEU A 5 -3.88 5.13 -4.09
C LEU A 5 -2.66 4.23 -4.33
N LYS A 6 -1.85 4.01 -3.30
CA LYS A 6 -0.65 3.16 -3.36
C LYS A 6 -0.78 2.04 -2.35
N LEU A 7 -1.45 0.96 -2.76
CA LEU A 7 -1.58 -0.25 -1.97
C LEU A 7 -0.45 -1.22 -2.36
N LYS A 8 0.31 -1.69 -1.39
CA LYS A 8 1.46 -2.59 -1.56
C LYS A 8 1.24 -3.96 -0.93
N THR A 9 0.43 -4.01 0.12
CA THR A 9 0.15 -5.19 0.93
C THR A 9 -1.35 -5.48 1.00
N ILE A 10 -1.73 -6.70 1.40
CA ILE A 10 -3.13 -7.04 1.69
C ILE A 10 -3.66 -6.16 2.83
N ASP A 11 -2.84 -5.87 3.84
CA ASP A 11 -3.24 -4.97 4.92
C ASP A 11 -3.51 -3.54 4.41
N ASP A 12 -2.83 -3.07 3.35
CA ASP A 12 -3.15 -1.79 2.74
C ASP A 12 -4.54 -1.81 2.08
N ILE A 13 -4.89 -2.92 1.43
CA ILE A 13 -6.22 -3.13 0.81
C ILE A 13 -7.30 -3.15 1.88
N GLU A 14 -7.12 -3.92 2.97
CA GLU A 14 -8.06 -3.98 4.09
C GLU A 14 -8.30 -2.61 4.73
N ARG A 15 -7.23 -1.81 4.89
CA ARG A 15 -7.35 -0.46 5.45
C ARG A 15 -8.12 0.48 4.53
N GLU A 16 -7.83 0.48 3.23
CA GLU A 16 -8.56 1.31 2.27
C GLU A 16 -10.02 0.86 2.16
N LEU A 17 -10.28 -0.46 2.15
CA LEU A 17 -11.62 -1.01 2.16
C LEU A 17 -12.41 -0.55 3.40
N SER A 18 -11.76 -0.53 4.57
CA SER A 18 -12.37 -0.03 5.81
C SER A 18 -12.70 1.47 5.77
N ILE A 19 -11.97 2.26 4.98
CA ILE A 19 -12.31 3.67 4.71
C ILE A 19 -13.52 3.74 3.77
N ILE A 20 -13.50 2.99 2.67
CA ILE A 20 -14.59 2.94 1.68
C ILE A 20 -15.92 2.52 2.29
N ILE A 21 -15.91 1.56 3.22
CA ILE A 21 -17.12 1.10 3.91
C ILE A 21 -17.68 2.22 4.79
N ALA A 22 -16.83 2.92 5.53
CA ALA A 22 -17.24 3.93 6.51
C ALA A 22 -17.66 5.27 5.88
N CYS A 23 -17.20 5.57 4.66
CA CYS A 23 -17.50 6.83 3.99
C CYS A 23 -18.77 6.75 3.14
N GLU A 24 -19.43 7.89 3.01
CA GLU A 24 -20.42 8.11 1.96
C GLU A 24 -19.72 8.01 0.60
N LYS A 25 -20.32 7.27 -0.33
CA LYS A 25 -19.68 6.88 -1.59
C LYS A 25 -20.66 6.96 -2.76
N LYS A 26 -20.14 7.40 -3.91
CA LYS A 26 -20.80 7.29 -5.22
C LYS A 26 -19.89 6.50 -6.16
N GLN A 27 -20.50 5.63 -6.94
CA GLN A 27 -19.81 4.90 -8.00
C GLN A 27 -19.61 5.83 -9.20
N LYS A 28 -18.49 5.68 -9.92
CA LYS A 28 -18.36 6.25 -11.26
C LYS A 28 -19.29 5.49 -12.22
N ALA A 29 -19.82 6.19 -13.22
CA ALA A 29 -21.05 5.85 -13.96
C ALA A 29 -21.14 4.46 -14.63
N ASP A 30 -20.07 3.66 -14.69
CA ASP A 30 -20.02 2.43 -15.49
C ASP A 30 -19.55 1.18 -14.73
N VAL A 31 -19.27 1.28 -13.42
CA VAL A 31 -18.81 0.13 -12.62
C VAL A 31 -19.46 0.14 -11.24
N SER A 32 -20.19 -0.93 -10.91
CA SER A 32 -20.85 -1.07 -9.61
C SER A 32 -19.91 -1.52 -8.48
N LEU A 33 -20.33 -1.31 -7.24
CA LEU A 33 -19.58 -1.81 -6.07
C LEU A 33 -19.46 -3.33 -6.08
N THR A 34 -20.53 -4.03 -6.48
CA THR A 34 -20.54 -5.49 -6.65
C THR A 34 -19.43 -5.91 -7.62
N GLN A 35 -19.36 -5.28 -8.80
CA GLN A 35 -18.32 -5.57 -9.79
C GLN A 35 -16.90 -5.30 -9.27
N VAL A 36 -16.69 -4.24 -8.49
CA VAL A 36 -15.39 -3.94 -7.87
C VAL A 36 -15.00 -5.01 -6.85
N TYR A 37 -15.91 -5.35 -5.93
CA TYR A 37 -15.63 -6.27 -4.85
C TYR A 37 -15.47 -7.71 -5.33
N ASP A 38 -16.37 -8.18 -6.19
CA ASP A 38 -16.31 -9.53 -6.74
C ASP A 38 -15.04 -9.74 -7.58
N PHE A 39 -14.69 -8.80 -8.45
CA PHE A 39 -13.51 -8.96 -9.30
C PHE A 39 -12.22 -9.03 -8.47
N LEU A 40 -12.11 -8.22 -7.43
CA LEU A 40 -10.96 -8.29 -6.53
C LEU A 40 -10.95 -9.57 -5.69
N ALA A 41 -12.12 -10.01 -5.21
CA ALA A 41 -12.26 -11.24 -4.45
C ALA A 41 -11.87 -12.47 -5.28
N GLU A 42 -12.40 -12.56 -6.50
CA GLU A 42 -12.10 -13.63 -7.46
C GLU A 42 -10.61 -13.65 -7.83
N SER A 43 -10.01 -12.49 -8.11
CA SER A 43 -8.56 -12.42 -8.38
C SER A 43 -7.73 -12.98 -7.23
N ILE A 44 -8.12 -12.70 -5.97
CA ILE A 44 -7.43 -13.19 -4.78
C ILE A 44 -7.66 -14.69 -4.62
N GLU A 45 -8.89 -15.17 -4.79
CA GLU A 45 -9.24 -16.58 -4.71
C GLU A 45 -8.47 -17.43 -5.73
N LEU A 46 -8.42 -16.98 -6.98
CA LEU A 46 -7.67 -17.66 -8.04
C LEU A 46 -6.17 -17.72 -7.76
N SER A 47 -5.61 -16.76 -7.01
CA SER A 47 -4.20 -16.80 -6.65
C SER A 47 -3.87 -17.92 -5.65
N ILE A 48 -4.82 -18.33 -4.82
CA ILE A 48 -4.66 -19.38 -3.80
C ILE A 48 -5.26 -20.73 -4.24
N GLN A 49 -6.21 -20.72 -5.18
CA GLN A 49 -6.81 -21.92 -5.76
C GLN A 49 -5.98 -22.42 -6.93
N ARG A 50 -5.44 -23.64 -6.82
CA ARG A 50 -4.65 -24.28 -7.89
C ARG A 50 -5.48 -24.88 -9.04
N ILE A 51 -6.77 -24.55 -9.11
CA ILE A 51 -7.71 -25.17 -10.06
C ILE A 51 -7.36 -24.68 -11.48
N GLY A 52 -7.01 -25.62 -12.38
CA GLY A 52 -6.85 -25.35 -13.82
C GLY A 52 -5.46 -24.87 -14.30
N SER A 53 -4.45 -24.79 -13.43
CA SER A 53 -3.10 -24.35 -13.83
C SER A 53 -2.26 -25.49 -14.44
N THR A 54 -2.71 -26.04 -15.58
CA THR A 54 -1.95 -27.05 -16.36
C THR A 54 -1.53 -26.52 -17.74
N ASN A 55 -1.51 -25.20 -17.95
CA ASN A 55 -1.03 -24.64 -19.20
C ASN A 55 0.49 -24.74 -19.27
N LYS A 56 1.00 -25.78 -19.97
CA LYS A 56 2.43 -25.88 -20.36
C LYS A 56 2.83 -24.63 -21.15
N ARG A 57 3.40 -23.64 -20.49
CA ARG A 57 4.00 -22.47 -21.16
C ARG A 57 5.38 -22.82 -21.67
N ASN A 58 5.60 -22.61 -22.96
CA ASN A 58 6.93 -22.68 -23.57
C ASN A 58 7.86 -21.60 -22.97
N THR A 59 9.18 -21.82 -23.02
CA THR A 59 10.21 -20.98 -22.40
C THR A 59 10.14 -19.50 -22.79
N ILE A 60 9.79 -19.21 -24.05
CA ILE A 60 9.59 -17.84 -24.56
C ILE A 60 8.45 -17.12 -23.83
N ASN A 61 7.33 -17.81 -23.57
CA ASN A 61 6.18 -17.25 -22.87
C ASN A 61 6.50 -16.96 -21.40
N LYS A 62 7.37 -17.77 -20.78
CA LYS A 62 7.84 -17.53 -19.40
C LYS A 62 8.70 -16.27 -19.30
N LEU A 63 9.62 -16.05 -20.24
CA LEU A 63 10.46 -14.84 -20.29
C LEU A 63 9.61 -13.58 -20.52
N LEU A 64 8.65 -13.64 -21.44
CA LEU A 64 7.74 -12.54 -21.71
C LEU A 64 6.86 -12.21 -20.49
N GLY A 65 6.42 -13.23 -19.75
CA GLY A 65 5.66 -13.07 -18.51
C GLY A 65 6.44 -12.30 -17.44
N LYS A 66 7.71 -12.68 -17.21
CA LYS A 66 8.61 -11.97 -16.27
C LYS A 66 8.84 -10.52 -16.67
N TYR A 67 9.02 -10.24 -17.96
CA TYR A 67 9.16 -8.86 -18.45
C TYR A 67 7.88 -8.04 -18.21
N LYS A 68 6.71 -8.61 -18.54
CA LYS A 68 5.42 -7.94 -18.30
C LYS A 68 5.19 -7.68 -16.81
N PHE A 69 5.57 -8.62 -15.94
CA PHE A 69 5.53 -8.45 -14.49
C PHE A 69 6.44 -7.30 -14.05
N ALA A 70 7.71 -7.31 -14.42
CA ALA A 70 8.66 -6.24 -14.08
C ALA A 70 8.16 -4.86 -14.54
N LYS A 71 7.59 -4.78 -15.75
CA LYS A 71 6.98 -3.57 -16.29
C LYS A 71 5.79 -3.09 -15.45
N LEU A 72 4.90 -3.99 -15.04
CA LEU A 72 3.77 -3.66 -14.17
C LEU A 72 4.25 -3.16 -12.80
N ILE A 73 5.20 -3.86 -12.18
CA ILE A 73 5.74 -3.46 -10.86
C ILE A 73 6.45 -2.11 -10.92
N SER A 74 7.20 -1.84 -12.00
CA SER A 74 7.87 -0.57 -12.24
C SER A 74 6.88 0.59 -12.40
N LYS A 75 5.79 0.39 -13.15
CA LYS A 75 4.72 1.40 -13.31
C LYS A 75 3.89 1.58 -12.03
N GLY A 76 3.61 0.48 -11.35
CA GLY A 76 2.83 0.44 -10.10
C GLY A 76 1.36 0.77 -10.24
N ASN A 77 0.80 0.81 -11.46
CA ASN A 77 -0.61 1.09 -11.72
C ASN A 77 -1.12 0.45 -13.02
N TYR A 78 -2.43 0.20 -13.05
CA TYR A 78 -3.22 0.14 -14.27
C TYR A 78 -3.79 1.53 -14.56
N THR A 79 -4.00 1.86 -15.84
CA THR A 79 -4.58 3.13 -16.28
C THR A 79 -5.85 2.95 -17.09
N LYS A 80 -6.10 1.75 -17.64
CA LYS A 80 -7.26 1.43 -18.47
C LYS A 80 -7.80 0.04 -18.11
N ALA A 81 -9.13 -0.11 -18.14
CA ALA A 81 -9.82 -1.37 -17.86
C ALA A 81 -9.36 -2.50 -18.80
N ASN A 82 -9.09 -2.19 -20.08
CA ASN A 82 -8.64 -3.18 -21.07
C ASN A 82 -7.26 -3.82 -20.77
N GLN A 83 -6.53 -3.33 -19.77
CA GLN A 83 -5.30 -3.95 -19.30
C GLN A 83 -5.55 -5.12 -18.34
N ILE A 84 -6.78 -5.26 -17.86
CA ILE A 84 -7.22 -6.24 -16.86
C ILE A 84 -8.22 -7.18 -17.57
N PRO A 85 -7.80 -8.39 -17.95
CA PRO A 85 -8.68 -9.36 -18.60
C PRO A 85 -9.91 -9.66 -17.73
N GLY A 86 -11.11 -9.64 -18.34
CA GLY A 86 -12.37 -9.96 -17.66
C GLY A 86 -13.01 -8.81 -16.87
N PHE A 87 -12.42 -7.61 -16.85
CA PHE A 87 -12.99 -6.46 -16.15
C PHE A 87 -13.68 -5.45 -17.10
N PRO A 88 -14.87 -4.91 -16.75
CA PRO A 88 -15.69 -5.25 -15.59
C PRO A 88 -16.46 -6.57 -15.79
N PRO A 89 -16.66 -7.38 -14.73
CA PRO A 89 -17.45 -8.60 -14.80
C PRO A 89 -18.95 -8.27 -14.93
N LYS A 90 -19.79 -9.30 -15.12
CA LYS A 90 -21.25 -9.14 -15.01
C LYS A 90 -21.62 -8.67 -13.60
N ASP A 91 -22.52 -7.69 -13.49
CA ASP A 91 -23.05 -7.26 -12.20
C ASP A 91 -24.06 -8.29 -11.66
N LEU A 92 -23.82 -8.77 -10.44
CA LEU A 92 -24.68 -9.72 -9.73
C LEU A 92 -25.65 -9.03 -8.76
N GLY A 93 -25.55 -7.72 -8.57
CA GLY A 93 -26.52 -6.89 -7.85
C GLY A 93 -26.40 -6.86 -6.33
N ASP A 94 -25.72 -7.82 -5.69
CA ASP A 94 -25.58 -7.87 -4.22
C ASP A 94 -24.19 -7.42 -3.75
N SER A 95 -24.07 -6.12 -3.44
CA SER A 95 -22.80 -5.53 -3.01
C SER A 95 -22.38 -5.95 -1.61
N ASP A 96 -23.31 -6.34 -0.74
CA ASP A 96 -23.00 -6.73 0.63
C ASP A 96 -22.43 -8.15 0.67
N SER A 97 -23.01 -9.06 -0.12
CA SER A 97 -22.44 -10.40 -0.34
C SER A 97 -21.07 -10.31 -1.01
N ALA A 98 -20.90 -9.46 -2.03
CA ALA A 98 -19.60 -9.26 -2.68
C ALA A 98 -18.55 -8.67 -1.72
N LEU A 99 -18.95 -7.75 -0.84
CA LEU A 99 -18.09 -7.20 0.21
C LEU A 99 -17.65 -8.27 1.22
N LEU A 100 -18.58 -9.12 1.66
CA LEU A 100 -18.30 -10.24 2.55
C LEU A 100 -17.32 -11.23 1.91
N ARG A 101 -17.54 -11.56 0.63
CA ARG A 101 -16.64 -12.40 -0.15
C ARG A 101 -15.24 -11.79 -0.20
N LEU A 102 -15.11 -10.51 -0.54
CA LEU A 102 -13.82 -9.82 -0.56
C LEU A 102 -13.09 -9.88 0.79
N LYS A 103 -13.79 -9.62 1.92
CA LYS A 103 -13.19 -9.73 3.26
C LYS A 103 -12.71 -11.15 3.56
N THR A 104 -13.48 -12.15 3.15
CA THR A 104 -13.14 -13.57 3.31
C THR A 104 -11.90 -13.92 2.49
N SER A 105 -11.82 -13.49 1.24
CA SER A 105 -10.70 -13.77 0.33
C SER A 105 -9.41 -13.08 0.79
N LEU A 106 -9.49 -11.84 1.31
CA LEU A 106 -8.34 -11.16 1.94
C LEU A 106 -7.80 -11.96 3.14
N THR A 107 -8.71 -12.44 4.00
CA THR A 107 -8.35 -13.28 5.16
C THR A 107 -7.73 -14.60 4.71
N ALA A 108 -8.33 -15.28 3.73
CA ALA A 108 -7.85 -16.54 3.18
C ALA A 108 -6.43 -16.39 2.61
N PHE A 109 -6.15 -15.32 1.85
CA PHE A 109 -4.82 -15.04 1.32
C PHE A 109 -3.78 -14.83 2.42
N LYS A 110 -4.13 -14.10 3.50
CA LYS A 110 -3.25 -13.87 4.64
C LYS A 110 -2.87 -15.18 5.31
N LEU A 111 -3.86 -16.04 5.56
CA LEU A 111 -3.68 -17.34 6.20
C LEU A 111 -3.07 -18.41 5.28
N HIS A 112 -3.11 -18.22 3.96
CA HIS A 112 -2.54 -19.17 3.01
C HIS A 112 -1.03 -19.33 3.19
N SER A 113 -0.64 -20.55 3.54
CA SER A 113 0.75 -21.01 3.66
C SER A 113 1.12 -22.03 2.58
N GLY A 114 0.15 -22.46 1.76
CA GLY A 114 0.34 -23.40 0.68
C GLY A 114 0.98 -22.78 -0.57
N PRO A 115 1.23 -23.59 -1.61
CA PRO A 115 1.68 -23.09 -2.90
C PRO A 115 0.61 -22.19 -3.53
N PHE A 116 1.06 -21.16 -4.25
CA PHE A 116 0.19 -20.26 -5.03
C PHE A 116 -0.04 -20.81 -6.44
N ALA A 117 -1.12 -20.35 -7.07
CA ALA A 117 -1.40 -20.63 -8.47
C ALA A 117 -0.41 -19.90 -9.40
N GLU A 118 -0.20 -20.44 -10.61
CA GLU A 118 0.57 -19.76 -11.64
C GLU A 118 -0.26 -18.61 -12.22
N HIS A 119 0.26 -17.39 -12.25
CA HIS A 119 -0.46 -16.26 -12.82
C HIS A 119 -0.56 -16.40 -14.34
N PRO A 120 -1.75 -16.30 -14.98
CA PRO A 120 -1.93 -16.57 -16.42
C PRO A 120 -0.98 -15.80 -17.36
N VAL A 121 -0.67 -14.55 -17.03
CA VAL A 121 0.28 -13.71 -17.76
C VAL A 121 1.72 -13.78 -17.23
N PHE A 122 1.93 -13.69 -15.91
CA PHE A 122 3.26 -13.47 -15.32
C PHE A 122 4.04 -14.75 -14.99
N GLY A 123 3.36 -15.89 -14.91
CA GLY A 123 3.98 -17.17 -14.58
C GLY A 123 3.96 -17.42 -13.07
N ASP A 124 4.93 -18.20 -12.61
CA ASP A 124 5.11 -18.50 -11.19
C ASP A 124 5.42 -17.22 -10.41
N LEU A 125 4.66 -17.00 -9.33
CA LEU A 125 4.81 -15.87 -8.43
C LEU A 125 4.83 -16.34 -6.98
N ASP A 126 5.68 -15.71 -6.17
CA ASP A 126 5.65 -15.89 -4.72
C ASP A 126 4.52 -15.08 -4.06
N LYS A 127 4.31 -15.30 -2.76
CA LYS A 127 3.27 -14.59 -1.97
C LYS A 127 3.42 -13.07 -2.04
N LYS A 128 4.64 -12.53 -1.97
CA LYS A 128 4.90 -11.09 -1.98
C LYS A 128 4.62 -10.49 -3.36
N GLN A 129 4.92 -11.23 -4.41
CA GLN A 129 4.63 -10.82 -5.78
C GLN A 129 3.13 -10.82 -6.06
N TRP A 130 2.40 -11.85 -5.61
CA TRP A 130 0.93 -11.90 -5.67
C TRP A 130 0.30 -10.75 -4.88
N GLU A 131 0.76 -10.52 -3.65
CA GLU A 131 0.32 -9.42 -2.82
C GLU A 131 0.53 -8.06 -3.50
N ARG A 132 1.67 -7.88 -4.18
CA ARG A 132 1.95 -6.67 -4.93
C ARG A 132 0.99 -6.47 -6.10
N ILE A 133 0.62 -7.53 -6.81
CA ILE A 133 -0.36 -7.49 -7.90
C ILE A 133 -1.74 -7.14 -7.35
N HIS A 134 -2.19 -7.78 -6.28
CA HIS A 134 -3.46 -7.47 -5.63
C HIS A 134 -3.52 -6.02 -5.15
N GLY A 135 -2.42 -5.49 -4.62
CA GLY A 135 -2.35 -4.07 -4.24
C GLY A 135 -2.52 -3.13 -5.44
N ILE A 136 -1.84 -3.42 -6.56
CA ILE A 136 -1.98 -2.62 -7.80
C ILE A 136 -3.40 -2.71 -8.37
N LEU A 137 -3.97 -3.92 -8.38
CA LEU A 137 -5.34 -4.15 -8.82
C LEU A 137 -6.35 -3.42 -7.93
N GLY A 138 -6.26 -3.60 -6.61
CA GLY A 138 -7.12 -2.93 -5.63
C GLY A 138 -7.05 -1.40 -5.74
N ALA A 139 -5.86 -0.84 -5.93
CA ALA A 139 -5.70 0.61 -6.12
C ALA A 139 -6.42 1.11 -7.39
N PHE A 140 -6.38 0.33 -8.48
CA PHE A 140 -7.10 0.66 -9.71
C PHE A 140 -8.62 0.55 -9.51
N LEU A 141 -9.10 -0.55 -8.93
CA LEU A 141 -10.52 -0.82 -8.74
C LEU A 141 -11.17 0.15 -7.75
N PHE A 142 -10.53 0.43 -6.62
CA PHE A 142 -11.01 1.43 -5.67
C PHE A 142 -11.01 2.84 -6.26
N GLY A 143 -10.24 3.08 -7.32
CA GLY A 143 -10.31 4.29 -8.12
C GLY A 143 -11.66 4.52 -8.81
N TYR A 144 -12.53 3.51 -8.92
CA TYR A 144 -13.92 3.65 -9.40
C TYR A 144 -14.90 4.13 -8.33
N ILE A 145 -14.47 4.15 -7.07
CA ILE A 145 -15.30 4.56 -5.94
C ILE A 145 -14.92 5.99 -5.55
N GLN A 146 -15.86 6.92 -5.68
CA GLN A 146 -15.69 8.29 -5.24
C GLN A 146 -16.25 8.43 -3.83
N LEU A 147 -15.40 8.82 -2.88
CA LEU A 147 -15.80 9.11 -1.51
C LEU A 147 -16.18 10.59 -1.37
N PHE A 148 -17.24 10.89 -0.62
CA PHE A 148 -17.73 12.25 -0.35
C PHE A 148 -17.41 12.66 1.10
N GLY A 149 -17.07 13.93 1.30
CA GLY A 149 -16.79 14.50 2.64
C GLY A 149 -15.35 14.30 3.17
N ASP A 150 -14.41 13.87 2.33
CA ASP A 150 -13.30 13.00 2.74
C ASP A 150 -11.86 13.58 2.76
N GLU A 151 -11.64 14.88 3.00
CA GLU A 151 -10.29 15.30 3.46
C GLU A 151 -10.13 15.03 4.95
N LYS A 152 -11.08 15.48 5.77
CA LYS A 152 -10.94 15.42 7.23
C LYS A 152 -10.94 14.00 7.81
N LEU A 153 -11.71 13.06 7.26
CA LEU A 153 -11.76 11.69 7.77
C LEU A 153 -10.53 10.87 7.36
N ARG A 154 -10.10 10.98 6.09
CA ARG A 154 -8.77 10.49 5.63
C ARG A 154 -7.64 11.05 6.49
N PHE A 155 -7.58 12.36 6.71
CA PHE A 155 -6.56 12.97 7.59
C PHE A 155 -6.70 12.53 9.05
N ALA A 156 -7.91 12.34 9.57
CA ALA A 156 -8.13 11.90 10.96
C ALA A 156 -7.63 10.47 11.17
N LYS A 157 -8.02 9.52 10.30
CA LYS A 157 -7.52 8.14 10.37
C LYS A 157 -6.02 8.05 10.08
N GLU A 158 -5.49 8.83 9.15
CA GLU A 158 -4.05 8.88 8.89
C GLU A 158 -3.28 9.43 10.11
N ARG A 159 -3.84 10.45 10.80
CA ARG A 159 -3.28 11.00 12.05
C ARG A 159 -3.35 10.00 13.20
N GLU A 160 -4.44 9.26 13.32
CA GLU A 160 -4.59 8.20 14.32
C GLU A 160 -3.60 7.07 14.10
N GLN A 161 -3.46 6.60 12.85
CA GLN A 161 -2.46 5.58 12.48
C GLN A 161 -1.02 6.05 12.70
N LYS A 162 -0.72 7.33 12.43
CA LYS A 162 0.62 7.88 12.72
C LYS A 162 0.90 7.90 14.22
N LYS A 163 -0.12 8.13 15.06
CA LYS A 163 0.00 8.03 16.52
C LYS A 163 0.21 6.59 16.96
N GLU A 164 -0.54 5.63 16.42
CA GLU A 164 -0.39 4.21 16.74
C GLU A 164 1.00 3.68 16.37
N LYS A 165 1.51 4.00 15.17
CA LYS A 165 2.88 3.65 14.77
C LYS A 165 3.92 4.30 15.68
N ALA A 166 3.79 5.59 15.97
CA ALA A 166 4.71 6.28 16.88
C ALA A 166 4.67 5.71 18.32
N PHE A 167 3.53 5.17 18.75
CA PHE A 167 3.39 4.52 20.05
C PHE A 167 3.99 3.10 20.05
N ALA A 168 3.82 2.35 18.97
CA ALA A 168 4.44 1.04 18.78
C ALA A 168 5.98 1.15 18.72
N ASP A 169 6.52 2.12 17.99
CA ASP A 169 7.97 2.35 17.89
C ASP A 169 8.58 2.76 19.25
N LYS A 170 7.86 3.57 20.05
CA LYS A 170 8.30 3.93 21.41
C LYS A 170 8.32 2.74 22.38
N LYS A 171 7.39 1.80 22.25
CA LYS A 171 7.39 0.56 23.05
C LYS A 171 8.59 -0.34 22.75
N HIS A 172 9.07 -0.36 21.51
CA HIS A 172 10.26 -1.15 21.12
C HIS A 172 11.60 -0.51 21.53
N HIS A 173 11.64 0.74 22.01
CA HIS A 173 12.86 1.41 22.48
C HIS A 173 12.97 1.56 24.00
N HIS A 174 11.94 1.18 24.77
CA HIS A 174 12.01 1.11 26.22
C HIS A 174 12.22 -0.32 26.70
N HIS A 175 13.41 -0.87 26.47
CA HIS A 175 13.91 -1.93 27.34
C HIS A 175 14.71 -1.25 28.47
N PRO A 176 14.21 -1.21 29.72
CA PRO A 176 14.95 -0.61 30.81
C PRO A 176 16.14 -1.53 31.12
N GLN A 177 17.36 -1.06 30.85
CA GLN A 177 18.56 -1.65 31.43
C GLN A 177 18.41 -1.63 32.96
N LYS A 178 18.25 -2.81 33.56
CA LYS A 178 18.38 -3.02 35.00
C LYS A 178 19.76 -2.53 35.44
N LYS A 179 19.81 -1.37 36.10
CA LYS A 179 20.99 -0.89 36.80
C LYS A 179 21.11 -1.71 38.08
N LYS A 180 22.20 -2.46 38.18
CA LYS A 180 22.59 -3.26 39.35
C LYS A 180 23.10 -2.28 40.40
N ASP A 181 22.44 -2.21 41.56
CA ASP A 181 22.96 -1.52 42.73
C ASP A 181 24.14 -2.30 43.30
N ASP A 182 25.30 -1.67 43.41
CA ASP A 182 26.34 -2.14 44.32
C ASP A 182 27.04 -0.95 44.99
N ARG A 183 27.26 -1.10 46.29
CA ARG A 183 27.81 -0.10 47.22
C ARG A 183 29.31 0.05 47.00
N GLY A 184 29.84 1.26 47.15
CA GLY A 184 31.29 1.47 47.31
C GLY A 184 31.73 2.93 47.16
N ASP A 185 32.08 3.54 48.28
CA ASP A 185 32.72 4.85 48.42
C ASP A 185 33.99 5.01 47.56
N THR A 186 34.12 6.13 46.82
CA THR A 186 35.28 7.05 46.88
C THR A 186 35.13 8.30 45.98
N LYS A 187 35.83 9.36 46.37
CA LYS A 187 35.72 10.81 46.10
C LYS A 187 35.87 11.31 44.64
N PRO A 188 35.57 12.62 44.38
CA PRO A 188 35.34 13.19 43.06
C PRO A 188 36.57 13.88 42.47
N ASN A 189 36.78 13.78 41.15
CA ASN A 189 37.41 14.83 40.36
C ASN A 189 37.28 14.52 38.86
N GLY A 190 36.98 15.52 38.04
CA GLY A 190 37.07 15.38 36.58
C GLY A 190 36.08 16.21 35.79
N HIS A 191 36.31 17.52 35.73
CA HIS A 191 35.82 18.36 34.65
C HIS A 191 36.07 17.69 33.29
N ASN A 192 35.06 17.64 32.41
CA ASN A 192 35.31 17.83 30.98
C ASN A 192 34.07 18.31 30.21
N ASN A 193 34.17 19.58 29.81
CA ASN A 193 33.44 20.26 28.75
C ASN A 193 33.40 19.43 27.45
N ARG A 194 32.24 19.37 26.77
CA ARG A 194 32.20 19.53 25.30
C ARG A 194 30.83 19.91 24.77
N LYS A 195 30.65 21.24 24.71
CA LYS A 195 29.96 22.08 23.72
C LYS A 195 29.16 21.35 22.61
N TRP A 196 27.85 21.54 22.69
CA TRP A 196 26.93 21.50 21.54
C TRP A 196 27.30 22.60 20.53
N LYS A 197 27.51 22.24 19.26
CA LYS A 197 27.57 23.20 18.16
C LYS A 197 26.33 23.08 17.27
N ASN A 198 25.36 23.93 17.58
CA ASN A 198 24.28 24.31 16.66
C ASN A 198 24.89 25.07 15.47
N LYS A 199 24.81 24.49 14.26
CA LYS A 199 25.16 25.18 13.02
C LYS A 199 23.90 25.91 12.50
N LYS A 200 23.69 27.15 12.96
CA LYS A 200 22.75 28.09 12.32
C LYS A 200 23.28 28.43 10.93
N LYS A 201 22.52 28.11 9.88
CA LYS A 201 22.73 28.69 8.53
C LYS A 201 22.17 30.12 8.54
N THR A 202 23.03 31.09 8.31
CA THR A 202 22.69 32.51 8.18
C THR A 202 22.10 32.78 6.80
N HIS A 203 20.92 33.39 6.78
CA HIS A 203 20.36 34.07 5.61
C HIS A 203 21.26 35.25 5.23
N HIS A 204 21.76 35.28 4.01
CA HIS A 204 22.33 36.49 3.44
C HIS A 204 21.37 37.04 2.38
N LYS A 205 20.67 38.12 2.76
CA LYS A 205 19.99 39.05 1.84
C LYS A 205 21.05 39.98 1.29
N GLY A 206 21.27 39.93 -0.02
CA GLY A 206 22.00 40.95 -0.77
C GLY A 206 21.10 41.44 -1.90
N ASN A 207 20.41 42.56 -1.69
CA ASN A 207 19.70 43.31 -2.72
C ASN A 207 20.60 44.49 -3.11
N LYS A 208 20.86 44.69 -4.41
CA LYS A 208 21.20 46.00 -4.99
C LYS A 208 20.84 46.01 -6.47
N ASN A 209 19.82 46.81 -6.78
CA ASN A 209 19.49 47.35 -8.10
C ASN A 209 20.69 48.04 -8.76
N GLN A 210 20.75 47.98 -10.08
CA GLN A 210 20.81 49.11 -11.05
C GLN A 210 21.07 48.50 -12.43
N GLY A 211 20.13 48.59 -13.38
CA GLY A 211 20.15 49.60 -14.47
C GLY A 211 20.99 49.08 -15.65
N GLY A 212 20.60 49.05 -16.91
CA GLY A 212 19.42 49.50 -17.65
C GLY A 212 19.75 49.36 -19.13
N GLY A 213 18.77 48.97 -19.95
CA GLY A 213 18.67 49.32 -21.37
C GLY A 213 19.58 48.61 -22.39
N PRO A 214 19.17 48.63 -23.68
CA PRO A 214 19.46 47.57 -24.65
C PRO A 214 20.50 47.98 -25.71
N ARG A 215 21.06 46.99 -26.40
CA ARG A 215 21.38 47.00 -27.83
C ARG A 215 21.59 45.57 -28.31
#